data_AF-A0ABD6VIC2-F1
#
_entry.id   AF-A0ABD6VIC2-F1
#
_cell.length_a   1.000
_cell.length_b   1.000
_cell.length_c   1.000
_cell.angle_alpha   90.00
_cell.angle_beta   90.00
_cell.angle_gamma   90.00
#
_symmetry.space_group_name_H-M   'P 1'
#
loop_
_entity.id
_entity.type
_entity.pdbx_description
1 polymer ?
#
loop_
_entity_poly.entity_id
_entity_poly.type
_entity_poly.pdbx_seq_one_letter_code
_entity_poly.pdbx_strand_id
1 'polypeptide(L)'
;AGVLHDSAHGDHVTIRNYKRNVLRTPANNKIRLDDSRDQEHIKVSTEYGGKSQLNLGHLVDSEKKKRGEGFELRTDSWGAIRAQKGMFISADGQTKAQGQVLEMQPAVSNLGDAREQMTSISDDAQKAAANPADLQAQIKLLEQQLTDLKKSVLLLSAPDGMAMTSGQHLQVSAGQNLIATAGKNADVSVVKNLFIGVGNALSVFVRKLGIKLIANQGAVRIQAQNDLMELIARGEISVVSTEDRIEIIAKKQVTINGGGSYITLDANGIESATQGEYRTKAGHYGRKEKASKPEDFPNMAPETTEPSSKFSFS
;
A
#
# COMPACT_ATOMS: atom_id res chain seq x y z
N ALA A 1 27.32 32.54 33.22
CA ALA A 1 28.31 33.21 32.34
C ALA A 1 28.96 32.14 31.48
N GLY A 2 29.02 32.32 30.15
CA GLY A 2 29.80 31.45 29.26
C GLY A 2 31.11 32.14 28.90
N VAL A 3 32.17 31.39 28.68
CA VAL A 3 33.46 31.94 28.27
C VAL A 3 33.42 32.26 26.76
N LEU A 4 34.13 33.31 26.34
CA LEU A 4 34.36 33.69 24.95
C LEU A 4 35.71 33.10 24.54
N HIS A 5 35.72 32.32 23.48
CA HIS A 5 36.96 31.81 22.89
C HIS A 5 37.29 32.70 21.70
N ASP A 6 38.32 33.51 21.83
CA ASP A 6 38.92 34.28 20.74
C ASP A 6 40.45 34.24 20.85
N SER A 7 41.17 34.65 19.82
CA SER A 7 42.64 34.55 19.82
C SER A 7 43.33 35.49 20.82
N ALA A 8 42.59 36.39 21.46
CA ALA A 8 43.11 37.41 22.37
C ALA A 8 42.88 37.05 23.85
N HIS A 9 42.04 36.06 24.17
CA HIS A 9 41.72 35.63 25.52
C HIS A 9 42.04 34.14 25.72
N GLY A 10 42.86 33.84 26.73
CA GLY A 10 43.23 32.47 27.08
C GLY A 10 42.02 31.65 27.57
N ASP A 11 41.99 30.37 27.20
CA ASP A 11 40.87 29.49 27.53
C ASP A 11 40.80 29.24 29.05
N HIS A 12 39.66 29.57 29.64
CA HIS A 12 39.42 29.42 31.07
C HIS A 12 38.60 28.15 31.32
N VAL A 13 39.24 26.98 31.29
CA VAL A 13 38.74 25.83 32.07
C VAL A 13 38.95 26.16 33.55
N THR A 14 38.08 27.01 34.11
CA THR A 14 38.12 27.31 35.54
C THR A 14 37.53 26.15 36.33
N ILE A 15 38.16 25.83 37.47
CA ILE A 15 37.73 24.78 38.42
C ILE A 15 36.25 24.96 38.86
N ARG A 16 35.68 26.17 38.72
CA ARG A 16 34.28 26.50 39.05
C ARG A 16 33.24 25.89 38.11
N ASN A 17 33.61 25.43 36.91
CA ASN A 17 32.68 24.83 35.95
C ASN A 17 33.20 23.48 35.43
N TYR A 18 33.64 22.62 36.35
CA TYR A 18 34.34 21.36 36.07
C TYR A 18 33.53 20.31 35.29
N LYS A 19 32.23 20.50 35.10
CA LYS A 19 31.34 19.57 34.39
C LYS A 19 30.87 20.07 33.03
N ARG A 20 31.10 21.33 32.65
CA ARG A 20 30.52 21.87 31.41
C ARG A 20 31.53 22.68 30.61
N ASN A 21 32.02 22.06 29.56
CA ASN A 21 32.96 22.62 28.60
C ASN A 21 32.19 23.27 27.44
N VAL A 22 32.46 24.54 27.13
CA VAL A 22 31.71 25.29 26.11
C VAL A 22 32.66 26.10 25.24
N LEU A 23 32.73 25.75 23.96
CA LEU A 23 33.25 26.63 22.90
C LEU A 23 32.10 27.51 22.41
N ARG A 24 32.22 28.84 22.52
CA ARG A 24 31.16 29.78 22.15
C ARG A 24 31.72 31.02 21.46
N THR A 25 31.13 31.38 20.33
CA THR A 25 31.44 32.60 19.57
C THR A 25 30.51 33.77 19.96
N PRO A 26 30.82 35.03 19.59
CA PRO A 26 29.95 36.19 19.85
C PRO A 26 28.55 36.07 19.24
N ALA A 27 28.42 35.44 18.06
CA ALA A 27 27.13 35.16 17.42
C ALA A 27 26.36 34.00 18.10
N ASN A 28 26.84 33.52 19.24
CA ASN A 28 26.28 32.42 20.01
C ASN A 28 26.26 31.08 19.24
N ASN A 29 27.19 30.88 18.30
CA ASN A 29 27.52 29.55 17.81
C ASN A 29 28.22 28.78 18.93
N LYS A 30 27.83 27.53 19.17
CA LYS A 30 28.26 26.77 20.34
C LYS A 30 28.57 25.33 20.04
N ILE A 31 29.63 24.84 20.64
CA ILE A 31 29.87 23.42 20.93
C ILE A 31 29.94 23.30 22.45
N ARG A 32 29.03 22.54 23.05
CA ARG A 32 28.96 22.33 24.50
C ARG A 32 29.05 20.84 24.79
N LEU A 33 29.92 20.47 25.72
CA LEU A 33 30.04 19.13 26.30
C LEU A 33 29.73 19.24 27.80
N ASP A 34 28.83 18.40 28.29
CA ASP A 34 28.49 18.29 29.71
C ASP A 34 28.90 16.90 30.20
N ASP A 35 29.71 16.87 31.25
CA ASP A 35 30.33 15.70 31.86
C ASP A 35 29.67 15.34 33.21
N SER A 36 28.47 15.88 33.48
CA SER A 36 27.65 15.44 34.60
C SER A 36 27.34 13.95 34.43
N ARG A 37 27.83 13.12 35.35
CA ARG A 37 27.69 11.65 35.28
C ARG A 37 26.22 11.25 35.16
N ASP A 38 25.96 10.32 34.24
CA ASP A 38 24.63 9.81 33.87
C ASP A 38 23.69 10.86 33.25
N GLN A 39 24.22 12.05 32.95
CA GLN A 39 23.53 13.18 32.34
C GLN A 39 24.41 13.85 31.27
N GLU A 40 25.35 13.07 30.72
CA GLU A 40 26.30 13.56 29.73
C GLU A 40 25.56 13.97 28.46
N HIS A 41 25.98 15.08 27.87
CA HIS A 41 25.43 15.50 26.59
C HIS A 41 26.38 16.38 25.79
N ILE A 42 26.21 16.31 24.46
CA ILE A 42 26.89 17.17 23.50
C ILE A 42 25.85 18.01 22.78
N LYS A 43 26.13 19.30 22.60
CA LYS A 43 25.29 20.24 21.85
C LYS A 43 26.13 21.04 20.86
N VAL A 44 25.79 20.94 19.58
CA VAL A 44 26.29 21.81 18.51
C VAL A 44 25.13 22.69 18.06
N SER A 45 25.30 24.01 18.09
CA SER A 45 24.21 24.97 17.89
C SER A 45 24.66 26.22 17.16
N THR A 46 23.78 26.74 16.30
CA THR A 46 23.79 28.13 15.82
C THR A 46 22.43 28.77 16.09
N GLU A 47 22.35 30.10 16.23
CA GLU A 47 21.06 30.80 16.37
C GLU A 47 20.29 30.88 15.03
N TYR A 48 21.00 30.79 13.90
CA TYR A 48 20.38 30.87 12.57
C TYR A 48 19.38 29.71 12.34
N GLY A 49 18.26 30.02 11.67
CA GLY A 49 17.19 29.06 11.44
C GLY A 49 16.46 28.66 12.73
N GLY A 50 16.26 29.62 13.64
CA GLY A 50 15.48 29.43 14.86
C GLY A 50 16.13 28.55 15.93
N LYS A 51 17.47 28.46 15.95
CA LYS A 51 18.31 27.52 16.73
C LYS A 51 18.55 26.16 16.08
N SER A 52 19.22 26.14 14.92
CA SER A 52 19.61 24.89 14.26
C SER A 52 20.65 24.13 15.10
N GLN A 53 20.34 22.89 15.49
CA GLN A 53 21.07 22.14 16.51
C GLN A 53 21.17 20.64 16.26
N LEU A 54 22.32 20.07 16.65
CA LEU A 54 22.50 18.66 16.96
C LEU A 54 22.72 18.51 18.47
N ASN A 55 21.84 17.77 19.14
CA ASN A 55 21.95 17.44 20.56
C ASN A 55 22.09 15.92 20.73
N LEU A 56 23.02 15.44 21.56
CA LEU A 56 23.30 14.03 21.82
C LEU A 56 23.32 13.77 23.34
N GLY A 57 22.78 12.65 23.81
CA GLY A 57 22.82 12.21 25.22
C GLY A 57 21.61 12.64 26.03
N HIS A 58 21.84 13.32 27.16
CA HIS A 58 20.81 13.88 28.05
C HIS A 58 20.43 15.31 27.64
N LEU A 59 19.40 15.47 26.81
CA LEU A 59 19.03 16.75 26.23
C LEU A 59 18.35 17.63 27.28
N VAL A 60 18.84 18.85 27.46
CA VAL A 60 18.28 19.83 28.41
C VAL A 60 17.84 21.13 27.76
N ASP A 61 16.83 21.77 28.34
CA ASP A 61 16.36 23.10 27.96
C ASP A 61 17.29 24.23 28.49
N SER A 62 16.84 25.49 28.40
CA SER A 62 17.57 26.64 28.92
C SER A 62 17.67 26.68 30.45
N GLU A 63 16.72 26.07 31.15
CA GLU A 63 16.68 25.94 32.61
C GLU A 63 17.48 24.73 33.12
N LYS A 64 18.10 23.97 32.20
CA LYS A 64 18.79 22.71 32.45
C LYS A 64 17.85 21.57 32.87
N LYS A 65 16.54 21.69 32.63
CA LYS A 65 15.61 20.58 32.83
C LYS A 65 15.69 19.64 31.64
N LYS A 66 15.59 18.34 31.92
CA LYS A 66 15.57 17.28 30.90
C LYS A 66 14.38 17.52 29.97
N ARG A 67 14.66 17.52 28.66
CA ARG A 67 13.65 17.62 27.59
C ARG A 67 13.64 16.43 26.63
N GLY A 68 14.62 15.53 26.73
CA GLY A 68 14.71 14.33 25.90
C GLY A 68 15.99 13.54 26.14
N GLU A 69 16.08 12.37 25.52
CA GLU A 69 17.24 11.48 25.53
C GLU A 69 17.52 10.94 24.12
N GLY A 70 18.77 10.57 23.85
CA GLY A 70 19.19 10.04 22.55
C GLY A 70 19.81 11.13 21.69
N PHE A 71 19.31 11.33 20.48
CA PHE A 71 19.76 12.40 19.61
C PHE A 71 18.59 13.24 19.08
N GLU A 72 18.84 14.51 18.83
CA GLU A 72 17.91 15.41 18.15
C GLU A 72 18.69 16.23 17.11
N LEU A 73 18.24 16.16 15.87
CA LEU A 73 18.60 17.10 14.81
C LEU A 73 17.39 18.00 14.55
N ARG A 74 17.49 19.29 14.85
CA ARG A 74 16.37 20.25 14.72
C ARG A 74 16.78 21.57 14.07
N THR A 75 15.82 22.18 13.37
CA THR A 75 15.88 23.54 12.82
C THR A 75 14.45 24.04 12.58
N ASP A 76 14.24 25.36 12.61
CA ASP A 76 12.98 25.97 12.20
C ASP A 76 12.99 26.29 10.68
N SER A 77 14.12 26.03 10.01
CA SER A 77 14.27 26.10 8.56
C SER A 77 14.15 24.71 7.91
N TRP A 78 14.69 24.52 6.71
CA TRP A 78 14.65 23.23 6.02
C TRP A 78 15.69 22.24 6.59
N GLY A 79 15.30 20.98 6.67
CA GLY A 79 16.22 19.87 6.92
C GLY A 79 16.41 19.02 5.67
N ALA A 80 17.63 18.55 5.43
CA ALA A 80 17.92 17.58 4.38
C ALA A 80 18.93 16.54 4.89
N ILE A 81 18.57 15.26 4.74
CA ILE A 81 19.49 14.13 4.94
C ILE A 81 19.70 13.50 3.57
N ARG A 82 20.94 13.44 3.10
CA ARG A 82 21.27 12.95 1.75
C ARG A 82 22.43 11.97 1.83
N ALA A 83 22.22 10.77 1.31
CA ALA A 83 23.24 9.74 1.22
C ALA A 83 23.22 9.08 -0.17
N GLN A 84 24.25 9.37 -0.99
CA GLN A 84 24.29 8.92 -2.40
C GLN A 84 24.30 7.40 -2.54
N LYS A 85 24.93 6.68 -1.60
CA LYS A 85 24.99 5.22 -1.60
C LYS A 85 23.74 4.54 -1.01
N GLY A 86 22.74 5.31 -0.60
CA GLY A 86 21.54 4.80 0.07
C GLY A 86 21.48 5.22 1.54
N MET A 87 20.31 5.02 2.15
CA MET A 87 20.01 5.40 3.52
C MET A 87 19.27 4.27 4.24
N PHE A 88 19.73 3.93 5.43
CA PHE A 88 19.06 3.00 6.34
C PHE A 88 18.63 3.77 7.59
N ILE A 89 17.32 3.78 7.88
CA ILE A 89 16.75 4.36 9.09
C ILE A 89 16.06 3.21 9.83
N SER A 90 16.49 2.96 11.06
CA SER A 90 16.04 1.81 11.82
C SER A 90 15.80 2.13 13.29
N ALA A 91 14.76 1.50 13.84
CA ALA A 91 14.50 1.41 15.28
C ALA A 91 14.95 0.04 15.87
N ASP A 92 15.66 -0.78 15.09
CA ASP A 92 16.28 -2.02 15.53
C ASP A 92 17.45 -1.69 16.48
N GLY A 93 17.52 -2.39 17.62
CA GLY A 93 18.53 -2.10 18.64
C GLY A 93 19.93 -2.57 18.23
N GLN A 94 20.93 -1.68 18.36
CA GLN A 94 22.35 -2.02 18.26
C GLN A 94 23.09 -1.53 19.51
N THR A 95 23.11 -2.38 20.54
CA THR A 95 23.60 -1.99 21.88
C THR A 95 25.08 -1.58 21.81
N LYS A 96 25.39 -0.39 22.34
CA LYS A 96 26.75 0.17 22.39
C LYS A 96 27.46 0.23 21.02
N ALA A 97 26.69 0.34 19.93
CA ALA A 97 27.22 0.29 18.56
C ALA A 97 28.10 -0.96 18.30
N GLN A 98 27.80 -2.08 18.97
CA GLN A 98 28.46 -3.36 18.73
C GLN A 98 27.87 -3.97 17.46
N GLY A 99 28.56 -3.81 16.33
CA GLY A 99 28.14 -4.30 15.03
C GLY A 99 28.59 -3.39 13.90
N GLN A 100 28.15 -3.69 12.68
CA GLN A 100 28.39 -2.81 11.53
C GLN A 100 27.36 -1.67 11.51
N VAL A 101 27.75 -0.51 10.98
CA VAL A 101 26.84 0.66 10.83
C VAL A 101 25.59 0.32 10.00
N LEU A 102 25.72 -0.62 9.06
CA LEU A 102 24.65 -1.08 8.17
C LEU A 102 24.17 -2.49 8.52
N GLU A 103 24.31 -2.93 9.77
CA GLU A 103 23.73 -4.20 10.20
C GLU A 103 22.20 -4.14 10.11
N MET A 104 21.64 -4.86 9.13
CA MET A 104 20.22 -4.75 8.74
C MET A 104 19.51 -6.10 8.66
N GLN A 105 20.07 -7.14 9.31
CA GLN A 105 19.51 -8.50 9.25
C GLN A 105 18.03 -8.58 9.66
N PRO A 106 17.54 -7.88 10.71
CA PRO A 106 16.11 -7.89 11.03
C PRO A 106 15.24 -7.37 9.88
N ALA A 107 15.65 -6.27 9.24
CA ALA A 107 14.93 -5.69 8.11
C ALA A 107 14.91 -6.61 6.89
N VAL A 108 16.05 -7.22 6.56
CA VAL A 108 16.17 -8.16 5.43
C VAL A 108 15.36 -9.43 5.70
N SER A 109 15.35 -9.94 6.93
CA SER A 109 14.54 -11.10 7.34
C SER A 109 13.05 -10.83 7.15
N ASN A 110 12.56 -9.67 7.61
CA ASN A 110 11.14 -9.30 7.46
C ASN A 110 10.71 -9.25 5.99
N LEU A 111 11.56 -8.73 5.11
CA LEU A 111 11.31 -8.71 3.66
C LEU A 111 11.38 -10.12 3.04
N GLY A 112 12.28 -10.98 3.54
CA GLY A 112 12.36 -12.39 3.17
C GLY A 112 11.10 -13.17 3.52
N ASP A 113 10.62 -13.03 4.75
CA ASP A 113 9.39 -13.68 5.24
C ASP A 113 8.16 -13.23 4.45
N ALA A 114 8.04 -11.92 4.20
CA ALA A 114 6.96 -11.35 3.39
C ALA A 114 6.96 -11.93 1.96
N ARG A 115 8.14 -12.12 1.37
CA ARG A 115 8.30 -12.73 0.05
C ARG A 115 7.84 -14.19 0.04
N GLU A 116 8.25 -14.99 1.02
CA GLU A 116 7.86 -16.42 1.10
C GLU A 116 6.35 -16.60 1.22
N GLN A 117 5.70 -15.77 2.03
CA GLN A 117 4.24 -15.75 2.14
C GLN A 117 3.58 -15.42 0.80
N MET A 118 4.11 -14.42 0.08
CA MET A 118 3.59 -14.02 -1.23
C MET A 118 3.82 -15.09 -2.30
N THR A 119 4.93 -15.84 -2.25
CA THR A 119 5.20 -16.97 -3.15
C THR A 119 4.09 -18.01 -3.07
N SER A 120 3.71 -18.45 -1.86
CA SER A 120 2.65 -19.45 -1.72
C SER A 120 1.30 -18.96 -2.27
N ILE A 121 0.96 -17.68 -2.07
CA ILE A 121 -0.30 -17.11 -2.56
C ILE A 121 -0.28 -16.98 -4.09
N SER A 122 0.85 -16.55 -4.65
CA SER A 122 1.03 -16.39 -6.10
C SER A 122 0.98 -17.73 -6.83
N ASP A 123 1.59 -18.78 -6.27
CA ASP A 123 1.53 -20.14 -6.83
C ASP A 123 0.10 -20.69 -6.84
N ASP A 124 -0.65 -20.46 -5.75
CA ASP A 124 -2.05 -20.87 -5.66
C ASP A 124 -2.94 -20.07 -6.63
N ALA A 125 -2.67 -18.77 -6.80
CA ALA A 125 -3.35 -17.94 -7.80
C ALA A 125 -3.10 -18.44 -9.23
N GLN A 126 -1.85 -18.79 -9.56
CA GLN A 126 -1.49 -19.33 -10.86
C GLN A 126 -2.16 -20.68 -11.13
N LYS A 127 -2.22 -21.57 -10.14
CA LYS A 127 -2.97 -22.85 -10.24
C LYS A 127 -4.47 -22.63 -10.44
N ALA A 128 -5.00 -21.52 -9.95
CA ALA A 128 -6.39 -21.10 -10.15
C ALA A 128 -6.62 -20.27 -11.43
N ALA A 129 -5.63 -20.20 -12.33
CA ALA A 129 -5.65 -19.42 -13.57
C ALA A 129 -5.82 -17.90 -13.38
N ALA A 130 -5.52 -17.37 -12.18
CA ALA A 130 -5.42 -15.94 -11.93
C ALA A 130 -4.00 -15.42 -12.25
N ASN A 131 -3.87 -14.12 -12.54
CA ASN A 131 -2.55 -13.53 -12.79
C ASN A 131 -1.69 -13.57 -11.51
N PRO A 132 -0.46 -14.13 -11.58
CA PRO A 132 0.45 -14.16 -10.44
C PRO A 132 1.03 -12.78 -10.13
N ALA A 133 1.57 -12.62 -8.92
CA ALA A 133 2.33 -11.43 -8.55
C ALA A 133 3.70 -11.42 -9.25
N ASP A 134 4.24 -10.24 -9.54
CA ASP A 134 5.62 -10.08 -10.03
C ASP A 134 6.63 -10.25 -8.89
N LEU A 135 6.88 -11.52 -8.53
CA LEU A 135 7.82 -11.88 -7.47
C LEU A 135 9.28 -11.62 -7.87
N GLN A 136 9.61 -11.63 -9.17
CA GLN A 136 10.97 -11.41 -9.65
C GLN A 136 11.42 -9.97 -9.39
N ALA A 137 10.54 -8.99 -9.60
CA ALA A 137 10.83 -7.61 -9.22
C ALA A 137 11.08 -7.44 -7.71
N GLN A 138 10.34 -8.17 -6.86
CA GLN A 138 10.54 -8.14 -5.40
C GLN A 138 11.90 -8.71 -4.99
N ILE A 139 12.27 -9.87 -5.56
CA ILE A 139 13.58 -10.52 -5.34
C ILE A 139 14.70 -9.57 -5.75
N LYS A 140 14.59 -8.98 -6.94
CA LYS A 140 15.58 -8.04 -7.47
C LYS A 140 15.74 -6.82 -6.55
N LEU A 141 14.64 -6.24 -6.08
CA LEU A 141 14.66 -5.11 -5.15
C LEU A 141 15.38 -5.50 -3.85
N LEU A 142 15.02 -6.64 -3.25
CA LEU A 142 15.62 -7.10 -2.00
C LEU A 142 17.13 -7.37 -2.15
N GLU A 143 17.50 -8.33 -3.02
CA GLU A 143 18.85 -8.89 -3.04
C GLU A 143 19.88 -7.99 -3.72
N GLN A 144 19.48 -7.26 -4.76
CA GLN A 144 20.39 -6.48 -5.60
C GLN A 144 20.42 -5.00 -5.24
N GLN A 145 19.46 -4.51 -4.44
CA GLN A 145 19.33 -3.08 -4.15
C GLN A 145 19.29 -2.79 -2.64
N LEU A 146 18.36 -3.41 -1.88
CA LEU A 146 18.15 -3.13 -0.46
C LEU A 146 19.25 -3.73 0.44
N THR A 147 19.58 -5.00 0.28
CA THR A 147 20.60 -5.66 1.09
C THR A 147 21.95 -4.95 0.93
N ASP A 148 22.56 -4.60 2.06
CA ASP A 148 23.80 -3.84 2.17
C ASP A 148 23.77 -2.45 1.47
N LEU A 149 22.59 -1.94 1.14
CA LEU A 149 22.41 -0.73 0.33
C LEU A 149 23.27 -0.75 -0.95
N LYS A 150 23.24 -1.86 -1.70
CA LYS A 150 23.99 -2.02 -2.96
C LYS A 150 23.65 -0.96 -4.02
N LYS A 151 22.51 -0.27 -3.89
CA LYS A 151 22.07 0.86 -4.72
C LYS A 151 21.62 2.04 -3.86
N SER A 152 21.37 3.18 -4.51
CA SER A 152 20.80 4.39 -3.90
C SER A 152 19.33 4.19 -3.50
N VAL A 153 19.11 3.50 -2.37
CA VAL A 153 17.79 3.15 -1.84
C VAL A 153 17.57 3.73 -0.45
N LEU A 154 16.30 3.81 -0.03
CA LEU A 154 15.92 4.09 1.35
C LEU A 154 15.28 2.84 1.95
N LEU A 155 15.83 2.32 3.05
CA LEU A 155 15.26 1.24 3.84
C LEU A 155 14.84 1.78 5.21
N LEU A 156 13.56 1.59 5.54
CA LEU A 156 12.97 1.91 6.84
C LEU A 156 12.64 0.61 7.57
N SER A 157 13.04 0.48 8.83
CA SER A 157 12.78 -0.72 9.65
C SER A 157 12.40 -0.33 11.08
N ALA A 158 11.40 -1.02 11.63
CA ALA A 158 11.06 -0.94 13.04
C ALA A 158 10.41 -2.25 13.50
N PRO A 159 10.87 -2.86 14.61
CA PRO A 159 10.35 -4.15 15.08
C PRO A 159 8.92 -4.05 15.65
N ASP A 160 8.59 -2.93 16.27
CA ASP A 160 7.32 -2.74 16.99
C ASP A 160 6.29 -1.90 16.20
N GLY A 161 6.51 -1.71 14.90
CA GLY A 161 5.58 -1.06 13.98
C GLY A 161 6.02 0.30 13.44
N MET A 162 5.32 0.76 12.40
CA MET A 162 5.55 2.04 11.73
C MET A 162 4.22 2.71 11.42
N ALA A 163 4.19 4.04 11.50
CA ALA A 163 3.02 4.84 11.13
C ALA A 163 3.42 5.98 10.18
N MET A 164 2.61 6.21 9.16
CA MET A 164 2.71 7.35 8.25
C MET A 164 1.40 8.13 8.31
N THR A 165 1.46 9.42 8.66
CA THR A 165 0.27 10.27 8.81
C THR A 165 0.48 11.62 8.13
N SER A 166 -0.60 12.23 7.66
CA SER A 166 -0.62 13.57 7.06
C SER A 166 -1.91 14.28 7.46
N GLY A 167 -1.83 15.57 7.79
CA GLY A 167 -3.01 16.40 8.02
C GLY A 167 -3.73 16.80 6.73
N GLN A 168 -3.16 16.47 5.57
CA GLN A 168 -3.69 16.75 4.24
C GLN A 168 -3.59 15.49 3.37
N HIS A 169 -2.84 15.53 2.28
CA HIS A 169 -2.67 14.41 1.36
C HIS A 169 -1.48 13.52 1.77
N LEU A 170 -1.60 12.22 1.49
CA LEU A 170 -0.50 11.25 1.49
C LEU A 170 -0.45 10.63 0.07
N GLN A 171 0.67 10.80 -0.63
CA GLN A 171 0.88 10.23 -1.96
C GLN A 171 2.02 9.22 -1.90
N VAL A 172 1.78 8.03 -2.43
CA VAL A 172 2.80 6.99 -2.63
C VAL A 172 2.83 6.69 -4.12
N SER A 173 4.01 6.84 -4.73
CA SER A 173 4.20 6.66 -6.17
C SER A 173 5.48 5.90 -6.44
N ALA A 174 5.44 5.00 -7.43
CA ALA A 174 6.58 4.25 -7.92
C ALA A 174 6.55 4.26 -9.45
N GLY A 175 7.69 4.54 -10.10
CA GLY A 175 7.78 4.48 -11.57
C GLY A 175 7.78 3.06 -12.13
N GLN A 176 7.79 2.05 -11.26
CA GLN A 176 7.72 0.62 -11.59
C GLN A 176 6.60 0.00 -10.75
N ASN A 177 6.92 -0.85 -9.76
CA ASN A 177 5.93 -1.58 -8.97
C ASN A 177 5.68 -0.92 -7.60
N LEU A 178 4.41 -0.83 -7.20
CA LEU A 178 4.00 -0.60 -5.81
C LEU A 178 3.60 -1.95 -5.20
N ILE A 179 4.29 -2.36 -4.14
CA ILE A 179 4.09 -3.65 -3.47
C ILE A 179 3.66 -3.40 -2.03
N ALA A 180 2.56 -4.01 -1.61
CA ALA A 180 2.07 -3.98 -0.24
C ALA A 180 1.78 -5.41 0.23
N THR A 181 2.52 -5.85 1.24
CA THR A 181 2.40 -7.21 1.80
C THR A 181 2.08 -7.13 3.28
N ALA A 182 1.11 -7.92 3.73
CA ALA A 182 0.76 -8.06 5.14
C ALA A 182 0.67 -9.54 5.49
N GLY A 183 1.39 -9.97 6.54
CA GLY A 183 1.37 -11.38 6.98
C GLY A 183 0.12 -11.80 7.73
N LYS A 184 -0.80 -10.86 8.00
CA LYS A 184 -2.12 -11.12 8.61
C LYS A 184 -3.22 -10.49 7.76
N ASN A 185 -3.64 -9.27 8.11
CA ASN A 185 -4.73 -8.56 7.45
C ASN A 185 -4.19 -7.28 6.79
N ALA A 186 -4.82 -6.88 5.68
CA ALA A 186 -4.66 -5.57 5.07
C ALA A 186 -6.03 -4.90 5.03
N ASP A 187 -6.19 -3.84 5.83
CA ASP A 187 -7.44 -3.07 5.92
C ASP A 187 -7.31 -1.77 5.13
N VAL A 188 -8.17 -1.57 4.13
CA VAL A 188 -8.25 -0.34 3.34
C VAL A 188 -9.59 0.31 3.59
N SER A 189 -9.59 1.44 4.32
CA SER A 189 -10.80 2.16 4.71
C SER A 189 -10.84 3.54 4.08
N VAL A 190 -11.96 3.89 3.44
CA VAL A 190 -12.16 5.19 2.78
C VAL A 190 -13.55 5.73 3.12
N VAL A 191 -13.62 6.97 3.61
CA VAL A 191 -14.88 7.59 4.08
C VAL A 191 -15.79 8.02 2.93
N LYS A 192 -15.20 8.42 1.80
CA LYS A 192 -15.95 8.90 0.64
C LYS A 192 -15.91 7.89 -0.50
N ASN A 193 -14.91 7.97 -1.35
CA ASN A 193 -14.85 7.20 -2.59
C ASN A 193 -13.52 6.44 -2.69
N LEU A 194 -13.58 5.13 -2.91
CA LEU A 194 -12.45 4.32 -3.34
C LEU A 194 -12.50 4.15 -4.86
N PHE A 195 -11.43 4.54 -5.55
CA PHE A 195 -11.25 4.32 -6.98
C PHE A 195 -10.09 3.36 -7.22
N ILE A 196 -10.31 2.32 -8.03
CA ILE A 196 -9.30 1.37 -8.46
C ILE A 196 -9.27 1.39 -9.99
N GLY A 197 -8.27 2.04 -10.57
CA GLY A 197 -8.03 2.08 -12.01
C GLY A 197 -6.83 1.24 -12.37
N VAL A 198 -6.98 0.32 -13.33
CA VAL A 198 -5.91 -0.58 -13.77
C VAL A 198 -5.80 -0.51 -15.29
N GLY A 199 -4.58 -0.33 -15.81
CA GLY A 199 -4.35 -0.15 -17.24
C GLY A 199 -4.32 -1.43 -18.07
N ASN A 200 -4.20 -2.60 -17.44
CA ASN A 200 -4.13 -3.89 -18.13
C ASN A 200 -5.11 -4.92 -17.52
N ALA A 201 -4.80 -5.48 -16.36
CA ALA A 201 -5.62 -6.54 -15.76
C ALA A 201 -5.80 -6.36 -14.24
N LEU A 202 -7.05 -6.42 -13.78
CA LEU A 202 -7.38 -6.55 -12.36
C LEU A 202 -7.63 -8.03 -12.03
N SER A 203 -6.72 -8.62 -11.25
CA SER A 203 -6.84 -10.00 -10.76
C SER A 203 -7.13 -9.98 -9.26
N VAL A 204 -8.22 -10.66 -8.84
CA VAL A 204 -8.62 -10.80 -7.43
C VAL A 204 -8.72 -12.28 -7.09
N PHE A 205 -7.86 -12.74 -6.19
CA PHE A 205 -7.79 -14.15 -5.79
C PHE A 205 -7.93 -14.30 -4.28
N VAL A 206 -8.76 -15.26 -3.84
CA VAL A 206 -8.92 -15.62 -2.44
C VAL A 206 -8.78 -17.13 -2.28
N ARG A 207 -7.83 -17.56 -1.45
CA ARG A 207 -7.49 -18.98 -1.27
C ARG A 207 -8.54 -19.79 -0.52
N LYS A 208 -9.22 -19.20 0.48
CA LYS A 208 -10.02 -19.97 1.47
C LYS A 208 -11.45 -19.47 1.65
N LEU A 209 -11.64 -18.24 2.13
CA LEU A 209 -12.94 -17.77 2.65
C LEU A 209 -13.86 -17.10 1.61
N GLY A 210 -13.47 -17.11 0.33
CA GLY A 210 -14.25 -16.55 -0.78
C GLY A 210 -14.29 -15.02 -0.83
N ILE A 211 -15.07 -14.50 -1.77
CA ILE A 211 -15.23 -13.06 -2.04
C ILE A 211 -16.65 -12.64 -1.64
N LYS A 212 -16.79 -11.48 -0.98
CA LYS A 212 -18.09 -10.83 -0.70
C LYS A 212 -18.10 -9.44 -1.32
N LEU A 213 -19.04 -9.19 -2.23
CA LEU A 213 -19.27 -7.88 -2.85
C LEU A 213 -20.68 -7.41 -2.46
N ILE A 214 -20.76 -6.43 -1.57
CA ILE A 214 -22.02 -5.99 -0.97
C ILE A 214 -22.13 -4.47 -1.08
N ALA A 215 -23.23 -3.99 -1.65
CA ALA A 215 -23.65 -2.59 -1.58
C ALA A 215 -24.86 -2.47 -0.64
N ASN A 216 -24.72 -1.75 0.47
CA ASN A 216 -25.85 -1.51 1.39
C ASN A 216 -26.93 -0.61 0.76
N GLN A 217 -26.48 0.33 -0.08
CA GLN A 217 -27.34 1.21 -0.86
C GLN A 217 -26.69 1.44 -2.24
N GLY A 218 -27.51 1.77 -3.22
CA GLY A 218 -27.07 1.96 -4.60
C GLY A 218 -26.95 0.66 -5.38
N ALA A 219 -26.85 0.79 -6.70
CA ALA A 219 -26.81 -0.35 -7.61
C ALA A 219 -25.39 -0.95 -7.69
N VAL A 220 -25.32 -2.28 -7.72
CA VAL A 220 -24.11 -2.99 -8.17
C VAL A 220 -24.18 -3.15 -9.69
N ARG A 221 -23.14 -2.71 -10.40
CA ARG A 221 -23.02 -2.87 -11.86
C ARG A 221 -21.74 -3.61 -12.17
N ILE A 222 -21.86 -4.70 -12.92
CA ILE A 222 -20.74 -5.49 -13.44
C ILE A 222 -20.92 -5.56 -14.95
N GLN A 223 -19.88 -5.23 -15.71
CA GLN A 223 -19.95 -5.15 -17.17
C GLN A 223 -18.62 -5.64 -17.77
N ALA A 224 -18.71 -6.47 -18.81
CA ALA A 224 -17.66 -6.66 -19.79
C ALA A 224 -18.09 -5.89 -21.04
N GLN A 225 -17.50 -4.70 -21.26
CA GLN A 225 -18.03 -3.75 -22.24
C GLN A 225 -17.74 -4.16 -23.69
N ASN A 226 -16.60 -4.82 -23.91
CA ASN A 226 -16.11 -5.20 -25.22
C ASN A 226 -15.65 -6.67 -25.29
N ASP A 227 -15.99 -7.49 -24.28
CA ASP A 227 -15.55 -8.88 -24.21
C ASP A 227 -16.53 -9.76 -23.42
N LEU A 228 -16.20 -11.04 -23.24
CA LEU A 228 -16.96 -12.05 -22.53
C LEU A 228 -17.09 -11.72 -21.03
N MET A 229 -18.30 -11.91 -20.51
CA MET A 229 -18.54 -12.06 -19.08
C MET A 229 -18.83 -13.53 -18.79
N GLU A 230 -18.09 -14.10 -17.84
CA GLU A 230 -18.25 -15.49 -17.42
C GLU A 230 -18.49 -15.58 -15.90
N LEU A 231 -19.48 -16.40 -15.51
CA LEU A 231 -19.78 -16.71 -14.11
C LEU A 231 -19.86 -18.24 -13.96
N ILE A 232 -18.90 -18.83 -13.25
CA ILE A 232 -18.81 -20.28 -13.04
C ILE A 232 -18.75 -20.58 -11.55
N ALA A 233 -19.53 -21.57 -11.12
CA ALA A 233 -19.41 -22.19 -9.81
C ALA A 233 -19.36 -23.72 -9.97
N ARG A 234 -18.54 -24.39 -9.14
CA ARG A 234 -18.62 -25.86 -9.01
C ARG A 234 -19.89 -26.30 -8.28
N GLY A 235 -20.38 -25.45 -7.39
CA GLY A 235 -21.66 -25.62 -6.69
C GLY A 235 -22.78 -24.90 -7.42
N GLU A 236 -23.78 -24.48 -6.65
CA GLU A 236 -24.94 -23.75 -7.15
C GLU A 236 -24.60 -22.31 -7.57
N ILE A 237 -25.25 -21.85 -8.64
CA ILE A 237 -25.41 -20.43 -8.95
C ILE A 237 -26.87 -20.06 -8.64
N SER A 238 -27.08 -19.13 -7.71
CA SER A 238 -28.41 -18.64 -7.32
C SER A 238 -28.59 -17.19 -7.74
N VAL A 239 -29.64 -16.92 -8.53
CA VAL A 239 -30.00 -15.57 -8.99
C VAL A 239 -31.42 -15.28 -8.49
N VAL A 240 -31.55 -14.32 -7.57
CA VAL A 240 -32.81 -14.03 -6.89
C VAL A 240 -33.06 -12.52 -6.87
N SER A 241 -34.25 -12.12 -7.32
CA SER A 241 -34.81 -10.79 -7.05
C SER A 241 -35.93 -10.97 -6.01
N THR A 242 -35.82 -10.31 -4.86
CA THR A 242 -36.74 -10.51 -3.73
C THR A 242 -38.03 -9.68 -3.83
N GLU A 243 -37.98 -8.57 -4.56
CA GLU A 243 -39.07 -7.58 -4.60
C GLU A 243 -39.50 -7.20 -6.03
N ASP A 244 -38.72 -7.55 -7.05
CA ASP A 244 -38.99 -7.21 -8.46
C ASP A 244 -38.67 -8.44 -9.35
N ARG A 245 -38.24 -8.21 -10.59
CA ARG A 245 -38.03 -9.24 -11.61
C ARG A 245 -36.56 -9.52 -11.90
N ILE A 246 -36.35 -10.61 -12.64
CA ILE A 246 -35.07 -10.95 -13.28
C ILE A 246 -35.28 -10.77 -14.79
N GLU A 247 -34.41 -10.01 -15.45
CA GLU A 247 -34.40 -9.83 -16.90
C GLU A 247 -33.15 -10.50 -17.50
N ILE A 248 -33.35 -11.41 -18.45
CA ILE A 248 -32.29 -12.06 -19.24
C ILE A 248 -32.56 -11.73 -20.70
N ILE A 249 -31.76 -10.84 -21.26
CA ILE A 249 -31.94 -10.30 -22.61
C ILE A 249 -30.68 -10.59 -23.42
N ALA A 250 -30.82 -11.20 -24.59
CA ALA A 250 -29.72 -11.44 -25.50
C ALA A 250 -30.10 -11.10 -26.94
N LYS A 251 -29.22 -10.41 -27.65
CA LYS A 251 -29.47 -9.97 -29.04
C LYS A 251 -29.55 -11.12 -30.04
N LYS A 252 -28.86 -12.23 -29.75
CA LYS A 252 -28.77 -13.39 -30.66
C LYS A 252 -29.56 -14.59 -30.14
N GLN A 253 -29.26 -15.05 -28.92
CA GLN A 253 -29.82 -16.29 -28.39
C GLN A 253 -29.74 -16.31 -26.86
N VAL A 254 -30.77 -16.89 -26.22
CA VAL A 254 -30.75 -17.30 -24.80
C VAL A 254 -30.94 -18.82 -24.75
N THR A 255 -30.09 -19.52 -24.01
CA THR A 255 -30.17 -20.97 -23.79
C THR A 255 -30.12 -21.29 -22.30
N ILE A 256 -31.11 -22.03 -21.80
CA ILE A 256 -31.16 -22.54 -20.43
C ILE A 256 -31.11 -24.05 -20.51
N ASN A 257 -30.09 -24.69 -19.91
CA ASN A 257 -29.85 -26.13 -20.03
C ASN A 257 -29.64 -26.77 -18.65
N GLY A 258 -30.16 -27.98 -18.47
CA GLY A 258 -29.86 -28.85 -17.33
C GLY A 258 -30.10 -30.33 -17.64
N GLY A 259 -29.12 -31.18 -17.35
CA GLY A 259 -29.25 -32.65 -17.44
C GLY A 259 -29.63 -33.17 -18.85
N GLY A 260 -29.27 -32.44 -19.91
CA GLY A 260 -29.62 -32.77 -21.30
C GLY A 260 -31.00 -32.27 -21.75
N SER A 261 -31.77 -31.60 -20.88
CA SER A 261 -32.98 -30.86 -21.25
C SER A 261 -32.67 -29.37 -21.38
N TYR A 262 -33.33 -28.66 -22.28
CA TYR A 262 -33.06 -27.24 -22.50
C TYR A 262 -34.25 -26.47 -23.10
N ILE A 263 -34.17 -25.15 -22.97
CA ILE A 263 -35.00 -24.18 -23.69
C ILE A 263 -34.07 -23.18 -24.37
N THR A 264 -34.27 -22.98 -25.67
CA THR A 264 -33.52 -22.02 -26.50
C THR A 264 -34.50 -21.01 -27.10
N LEU A 265 -34.15 -19.72 -27.02
CA LEU A 265 -34.90 -18.61 -27.60
C LEU A 265 -34.00 -17.86 -28.58
N ASP A 266 -34.42 -17.71 -29.83
CA ASP A 266 -33.72 -16.93 -30.85
C ASP A 266 -34.69 -16.26 -31.84
N ALA A 267 -34.14 -15.62 -32.88
CA ALA A 267 -34.93 -14.93 -33.90
C ALA A 267 -35.83 -15.85 -34.75
N ASN A 268 -35.55 -17.15 -34.80
CA ASN A 268 -36.29 -18.13 -35.59
C ASN A 268 -37.40 -18.80 -34.78
N GLY A 269 -37.28 -18.87 -33.45
CA GLY A 269 -38.35 -19.39 -32.60
C GLY A 269 -37.95 -19.74 -31.17
N ILE A 270 -38.79 -20.58 -30.56
CA ILE A 270 -38.60 -21.14 -29.22
C ILE A 270 -38.48 -22.65 -29.37
N GLU A 271 -37.36 -23.22 -28.94
CA GLU A 271 -37.14 -24.66 -28.86
C GLU A 271 -37.16 -25.10 -27.40
N SER A 272 -38.00 -26.09 -27.08
CA SER A 272 -38.06 -26.70 -25.75
C SER A 272 -37.92 -28.20 -25.92
N ALA A 273 -36.79 -28.76 -25.49
CA ALA A 273 -36.41 -30.13 -25.79
C ALA A 273 -35.97 -30.90 -24.55
N THR A 274 -36.25 -32.20 -24.53
CA THR A 274 -35.80 -33.14 -23.50
C THR A 274 -35.68 -34.55 -24.10
N GLN A 275 -34.78 -35.37 -23.55
CA GLN A 275 -34.68 -36.79 -23.89
C GLN A 275 -35.72 -37.66 -23.16
N GLY A 276 -36.34 -37.12 -22.10
CA GLY A 276 -37.33 -37.83 -21.28
C GLY A 276 -38.76 -37.37 -21.55
N GLU A 277 -39.60 -37.49 -20.53
CA GLU A 277 -40.97 -37.01 -20.60
C GLU A 277 -41.05 -35.47 -20.53
N TYR A 278 -41.74 -34.86 -21.50
CA TYR A 278 -42.12 -33.45 -21.44
C TYR A 278 -43.46 -33.27 -20.72
N ARG A 279 -43.43 -32.97 -19.42
CA ARG A 279 -44.63 -32.81 -18.60
C ARG A 279 -45.06 -31.35 -18.49
N THR A 280 -46.24 -31.03 -19.00
CA THR A 280 -46.86 -29.71 -18.83
C THR A 280 -48.07 -29.80 -17.90
N LYS A 281 -48.13 -28.95 -16.87
CA LYS A 281 -49.29 -28.83 -15.96
C LYS A 281 -49.75 -27.37 -15.96
N ALA A 282 -51.01 -27.12 -16.29
CA ALA A 282 -51.57 -25.78 -16.36
C ALA A 282 -53.03 -25.75 -15.88
N GLY A 283 -53.45 -24.66 -15.21
CA GLY A 283 -54.86 -24.41 -14.91
C GLY A 283 -55.70 -24.05 -16.14
N HIS A 284 -55.06 -23.54 -17.19
CA HIS A 284 -55.63 -23.30 -18.51
C HIS A 284 -54.52 -23.41 -19.57
N TYR A 285 -54.81 -24.08 -20.69
CA TYR A 285 -53.88 -24.17 -21.82
C TYR A 285 -54.65 -23.90 -23.11
N GLY A 286 -54.24 -22.85 -23.84
CA GLY A 286 -54.87 -22.44 -25.09
C GLY A 286 -53.87 -21.75 -26.00
N ARG A 287 -53.98 -21.98 -27.31
CA ARG A 287 -53.13 -21.35 -28.32
C ARG A 287 -53.72 -19.98 -28.68
N LYS A 288 -52.88 -18.93 -28.66
CA LYS A 288 -53.23 -17.57 -29.10
C LYS A 288 -52.57 -17.26 -30.45
N GLU A 289 -52.96 -16.13 -31.05
CA GLU A 289 -52.29 -15.59 -32.23
C GLU A 289 -50.85 -15.16 -31.91
N LYS A 290 -50.06 -14.84 -32.94
CA LYS A 290 -48.65 -14.47 -32.80
C LYS A 290 -48.48 -13.22 -31.92
N ALA A 291 -47.43 -13.20 -31.11
CA ALA A 291 -47.00 -12.00 -30.38
C ALA A 291 -46.24 -11.04 -31.31
N SER A 292 -46.26 -9.74 -30.98
CA SER A 292 -45.39 -8.73 -31.57
C SER A 292 -44.97 -7.76 -30.46
N LYS A 293 -43.71 -7.88 -30.01
CA LYS A 293 -43.13 -6.99 -29.00
C LYS A 293 -41.75 -6.56 -29.49
N PRO A 294 -41.54 -5.26 -29.80
CA PRO A 294 -40.20 -4.73 -30.04
C PRO A 294 -39.42 -4.78 -28.71
N GLU A 295 -38.19 -5.30 -28.73
CA GLU A 295 -37.29 -5.21 -27.59
C GLU A 295 -36.26 -4.12 -27.81
N ASP A 296 -36.00 -3.34 -26.75
CA ASP A 296 -34.94 -2.35 -26.71
C ASP A 296 -33.71 -2.97 -26.02
N PHE A 297 -32.55 -2.84 -26.64
CA PHE A 297 -31.32 -3.42 -26.12
C PHE A 297 -30.49 -2.35 -25.41
N PRO A 298 -29.95 -2.63 -24.21
CA PRO A 298 -29.12 -1.67 -23.51
C PRO A 298 -27.88 -1.32 -24.34
N ASN A 299 -27.60 -0.02 -24.49
CA ASN A 299 -26.46 0.47 -25.24
C ASN A 299 -25.19 0.46 -24.38
N MET A 300 -24.07 0.00 -24.95
CA MET A 300 -22.77 -0.05 -24.27
C MET A 300 -21.87 1.08 -24.77
N ALA A 301 -20.99 1.58 -23.90
CA ALA A 301 -20.01 2.59 -24.30
C ALA A 301 -19.05 2.02 -25.36
N PRO A 302 -18.57 2.84 -26.31
CA PRO A 302 -17.62 2.39 -27.33
C PRO A 302 -16.27 2.03 -26.70
N GLU A 303 -15.54 1.15 -27.38
CA GLU A 303 -14.18 0.75 -27.01
C GLU A 303 -13.25 1.99 -26.93
N THR A 304 -12.55 2.13 -25.80
CA THR A 304 -11.56 3.19 -25.61
C THR A 304 -10.21 2.73 -26.18
N THR A 305 -9.60 3.51 -27.07
CA THR A 305 -8.23 3.27 -27.55
C THR A 305 -7.22 3.38 -26.42
N GLU A 306 -6.13 2.60 -26.46
CA GLU A 306 -5.06 2.68 -25.45
C GLU A 306 -4.63 4.13 -25.19
N PRO A 307 -4.53 4.57 -23.91
CA PRO A 307 -4.01 5.89 -23.60
C PRO A 307 -2.58 6.00 -24.11
N SER A 308 -2.26 7.12 -24.79
CA SER A 308 -0.91 7.35 -25.31
C SER A 308 0.12 7.18 -24.19
N SER A 309 1.17 6.40 -24.44
CA SER A 309 2.24 6.00 -23.50
C SER A 309 3.12 7.14 -22.96
N LYS A 310 2.65 8.40 -22.99
CA LYS A 310 3.33 9.57 -22.44
C LYS A 310 2.92 9.85 -21.00
N PHE A 311 3.12 8.90 -20.10
CA PHE A 311 3.29 9.22 -18.68
C PHE A 311 4.79 9.18 -18.37
N SER A 312 5.53 10.22 -18.79
CA SER A 312 6.87 10.44 -18.26
C SER A 312 6.73 11.08 -16.89
N PHE A 313 6.97 10.32 -15.82
CA PHE A 313 7.42 10.93 -14.57
C PHE A 313 8.89 11.31 -14.79
N SER A 314 9.10 12.54 -15.27
CA SER A 314 10.42 13.18 -15.26
C SER A 314 10.82 13.56 -13.84
#